data_AF-A0A6I4Z059-F1
#
_entry.id   AF-A0A6I4Z059-F1
#
_cell.length_a   1.000
_cell.length_b   1.000
_cell.length_c   1.000
_cell.angle_alpha   90.00
_cell.angle_beta   90.00
_cell.angle_gamma   90.00
#
_symmetry.space_group_name_H-M   'P 1'
#
loop_
_entity.id
_entity.type
_entity.pdbx_description
1 polymer ?
#
loop_
_entity_poly.entity_id
_entity_poly.type
_entity_poly.pdbx_seq_one_letter_code
_entity_poly.pdbx_strand_id
1 'polypeptide(L)'
;MSKFSAPSLSRSQKIGQAATVSDRQSTSLAQSSVIDERFFETFKEKFEGMELLDNQEKVQAISTLVNVLKSEKKKQLHTIIQIGRAFCNTEDEFSPEEWKHLLKYTQELFGMSRHTACMYRNVARDIDSGRIPREICPTSFSTAYQLSTYTDKQLELAKEEGIITPDVSRRTLVAFKQKHLRPKKRNYSSAKKGKDRLKALTKERERLYKKLEKIEEQIAREKEN
;
A
#
# COMPACT_ATOMS: atom_id res chain seq x y z
N MET A 1 -55.59 40.90 -6.20
CA MET A 1 -54.20 41.00 -5.71
C MET A 1 -54.20 40.64 -4.23
N SER A 2 -53.70 39.46 -3.84
CA SER A 2 -53.55 39.09 -2.42
C SER A 2 -52.21 38.36 -2.26
N LYS A 3 -51.32 38.92 -1.43
CA LYS A 3 -49.98 38.40 -1.15
C LYS A 3 -50.08 37.47 0.06
N PHE A 4 -49.73 36.20 -0.10
CA PHE A 4 -49.51 35.27 1.03
C PHE A 4 -48.04 35.34 1.48
N SER A 5 -47.85 35.69 2.74
CA SER A 5 -46.56 35.72 3.45
C SER A 5 -46.31 34.34 4.08
N ALA A 6 -45.15 33.74 3.81
CA ALA A 6 -44.73 32.49 4.45
C ALA A 6 -44.05 32.77 5.81
N PRO A 7 -44.28 31.95 6.85
CA PRO A 7 -43.70 32.17 8.17
C PRO A 7 -42.20 31.86 8.17
N SER A 8 -41.38 32.82 8.62
CA SER A 8 -39.94 32.64 8.79
C SER A 8 -39.65 31.87 10.08
N LEU A 9 -39.05 30.68 9.95
CA LEU A 9 -38.61 29.87 11.08
C LEU A 9 -37.47 30.57 11.86
N SER A 10 -37.58 30.56 13.20
CA SER A 10 -36.65 31.24 14.11
C SER A 10 -35.25 30.59 14.11
N ARG A 11 -34.23 31.43 14.31
CA ARG A 11 -32.80 31.05 14.28
C ARG A 11 -32.45 29.95 15.29
N SER A 12 -33.16 29.86 16.42
CA SER A 12 -32.96 28.84 17.45
C SER A 12 -33.43 27.45 17.03
N GLN A 13 -34.43 27.34 16.14
CA GLN A 13 -34.91 26.05 15.63
C GLN A 13 -33.97 25.46 14.55
N LYS A 14 -33.27 26.31 13.79
CA LYS A 14 -32.26 25.86 12.80
C LYS A 14 -31.01 25.25 13.45
N ILE A 15 -30.61 25.75 14.62
CA ILE A 15 -29.42 25.26 15.35
C ILE A 15 -29.72 23.88 15.99
N GLY A 16 -30.93 23.69 16.55
CA GLY A 16 -31.35 22.40 17.09
C GLY A 16 -31.45 21.29 16.04
N GLN A 17 -31.93 21.60 14.83
CA GLN A 17 -31.98 20.62 13.73
C GLN A 17 -30.59 20.26 13.20
N ALA A 18 -29.67 21.23 13.05
CA ALA A 18 -28.31 20.96 12.59
C ALA A 18 -27.52 20.04 13.55
N ALA A 19 -27.67 20.24 14.87
CA ALA A 19 -27.03 19.38 15.87
C ALA A 19 -27.60 17.94 15.87
N THR A 20 -28.92 17.79 15.75
CA THR A 20 -29.57 16.46 15.72
C THR A 20 -29.31 15.66 14.44
N VAL A 21 -29.07 16.33 13.31
CA VAL A 21 -28.71 15.67 12.04
C VAL A 21 -27.25 15.19 12.07
N SER A 22 -26.34 16.02 12.61
CA SER A 22 -24.92 15.66 12.77
C SER A 22 -24.75 14.43 13.66
N ASP A 23 -25.51 14.33 14.74
CA ASP A 23 -25.43 13.18 15.67
C ASP A 23 -26.02 11.91 15.03
N ARG A 24 -27.12 12.03 14.29
CA ARG A 24 -27.74 10.91 13.57
C ARG A 24 -26.90 10.40 12.39
N GLN A 25 -26.17 11.27 11.70
CA GLN A 25 -25.25 10.89 10.62
C GLN A 25 -23.99 10.21 11.15
N SER A 26 -23.42 10.70 12.26
CA SER A 26 -22.36 10.01 13.00
C SER A 26 -22.80 8.61 13.46
N THR A 27 -24.04 8.49 13.95
CA THR A 27 -24.59 7.21 14.42
C THR A 27 -24.88 6.24 13.26
N SER A 28 -25.36 6.74 12.12
CA SER A 28 -25.64 5.95 10.90
C SER A 28 -24.35 5.46 10.22
N LEU A 29 -23.29 6.29 10.21
CA LEU A 29 -21.96 5.92 9.71
C LEU A 29 -21.20 4.99 10.67
N ALA A 30 -21.42 5.12 11.98
CA ALA A 30 -20.91 4.19 12.98
C ALA A 30 -21.58 2.79 12.90
N GLN A 31 -22.81 2.70 12.39
CA GLN A 31 -23.56 1.44 12.29
C GLN A 31 -23.16 0.53 11.11
N SER A 32 -22.37 1.03 10.15
CA SER A 32 -21.78 0.23 9.07
C SER A 32 -20.25 0.31 9.13
N SER A 33 -19.73 -0.36 10.15
CA SER A 33 -18.32 -0.41 10.57
C SER A 33 -17.36 -0.88 9.46
N VAL A 34 -16.80 0.02 8.63
CA VAL A 34 -15.70 -0.41 7.74
C VAL A 34 -14.66 0.65 7.36
N ILE A 35 -14.96 1.92 7.57
CA ILE A 35 -13.99 3.01 7.41
C ILE A 35 -13.43 3.37 8.80
N ASP A 36 -12.12 3.23 8.96
CA ASP A 36 -11.45 3.64 10.20
C ASP A 36 -11.47 5.18 10.34
N GLU A 37 -11.46 5.65 11.59
CA GLU A 37 -11.53 7.07 11.93
C GLU A 37 -10.45 7.89 11.22
N ARG A 38 -9.24 7.32 11.10
CA ARG A 38 -8.11 7.94 10.41
C ARG A 38 -8.36 8.15 8.92
N PHE A 39 -8.98 7.19 8.24
CA PHE A 39 -9.40 7.37 6.85
C PHE A 39 -10.42 8.50 6.76
N PHE A 40 -11.42 8.55 7.65
CA PHE A 40 -12.43 9.59 7.65
C PHE A 40 -11.83 10.99 7.82
N GLU A 41 -10.92 11.16 8.78
CA GLU A 41 -10.20 12.42 8.97
C GLU A 41 -9.42 12.83 7.71
N THR A 42 -8.67 11.89 7.13
CA THR A 42 -7.88 12.14 5.91
C THR A 42 -8.80 12.48 4.73
N PHE A 43 -9.92 11.78 4.60
CA PHE A 43 -10.90 12.00 3.54
C PHE A 43 -11.54 13.39 3.69
N LYS A 44 -11.96 13.76 4.91
CA LYS A 44 -12.49 15.11 5.20
C LYS A 44 -11.48 16.20 4.86
N GLU A 45 -10.22 16.04 5.27
CA GLU A 45 -9.15 17.00 4.98
C GLU A 45 -8.92 17.16 3.46
N LYS A 46 -8.89 16.06 2.70
CA LYS A 46 -8.58 16.10 1.26
C LYS A 46 -9.73 16.55 0.39
N PHE A 47 -10.95 16.47 0.89
CA PHE A 47 -12.17 16.84 0.18
C PHE A 47 -12.90 18.01 0.87
N GLU A 48 -12.19 18.80 1.66
CA GLU A 48 -12.73 20.01 2.29
C GLU A 48 -13.32 20.96 1.23
N GLY A 49 -14.48 21.54 1.54
CA GLY A 49 -15.22 22.40 0.62
C GLY A 49 -16.03 21.65 -0.44
N MET A 50 -16.04 20.32 -0.43
CA MET A 50 -16.92 19.51 -1.29
C MET A 50 -18.07 18.91 -0.48
N GLU A 51 -19.29 18.94 -1.04
CA GLU A 51 -20.48 18.28 -0.49
C GLU A 51 -20.44 16.75 -0.74
N LEU A 52 -19.37 16.09 -0.30
CA LEU A 52 -19.20 14.64 -0.41
C LEU A 52 -19.63 13.92 0.86
N LEU A 53 -19.33 14.49 2.03
CA LEU A 53 -19.65 13.91 3.32
C LEU A 53 -21.14 14.00 3.66
N ASP A 54 -21.83 15.01 3.13
CA ASP A 54 -23.27 15.19 3.32
C ASP A 54 -24.10 14.33 2.36
N ASN A 55 -23.45 13.73 1.35
CA ASN A 55 -24.11 12.87 0.37
C ASN A 55 -23.94 11.40 0.76
N GLN A 56 -25.02 10.81 1.30
CA GLN A 56 -25.05 9.43 1.77
C GLN A 56 -24.68 8.40 0.68
N GLU A 57 -25.09 8.62 -0.57
CA GLU A 57 -24.77 7.71 -1.68
C GLU A 57 -23.26 7.70 -1.97
N LYS A 58 -22.62 8.86 -1.94
CA LYS A 58 -21.16 8.97 -2.17
C LYS A 58 -20.36 8.36 -1.03
N VAL A 59 -20.78 8.58 0.21
CA VAL A 59 -20.12 7.96 1.38
C VAL A 59 -20.25 6.43 1.32
N GLN A 60 -21.42 5.91 0.95
CA GLN A 60 -21.64 4.48 0.76
C GLN A 60 -20.78 3.91 -0.38
N ALA A 61 -20.65 4.63 -1.50
CA ALA A 61 -19.83 4.22 -2.63
C ALA A 61 -18.34 4.13 -2.24
N ILE A 62 -17.83 5.10 -1.48
CA ILE A 62 -16.43 5.10 -1.01
C ILE A 62 -16.20 3.97 0.00
N SER A 63 -17.11 3.76 0.95
CA SER A 63 -17.04 2.63 1.88
C SER A 63 -16.95 1.30 1.13
N THR A 64 -17.85 1.10 0.17
CA THR A 64 -17.85 -0.10 -0.69
C THR A 64 -16.52 -0.28 -1.41
N LEU A 65 -15.98 0.78 -2.01
CA LEU A 65 -14.69 0.75 -2.69
C LEU A 65 -13.54 0.38 -1.74
N VAL A 66 -13.48 1.00 -0.55
CA VAL A 66 -12.44 0.71 0.45
C VAL A 66 -12.47 -0.76 0.85
N ASN A 67 -13.65 -1.33 1.03
CA ASN A 67 -13.83 -2.71 1.48
C ASN A 67 -13.38 -3.69 0.41
N VAL A 68 -13.78 -3.47 -0.84
CA VAL A 68 -13.32 -4.25 -1.99
C VAL A 68 -11.80 -4.17 -2.10
N LEU A 69 -11.21 -2.98 -1.98
CA LEU A 69 -9.75 -2.82 -2.04
C LEU A 69 -9.03 -3.55 -0.90
N LYS A 70 -9.56 -3.52 0.33
CA LYS A 70 -8.99 -4.24 1.48
C LYS A 70 -9.06 -5.76 1.26
N SER A 71 -10.22 -6.28 0.86
CA SER A 71 -10.41 -7.73 0.65
C SER A 71 -9.57 -8.26 -0.52
N GLU A 72 -9.57 -7.56 -1.66
CA GLU A 72 -8.85 -8.02 -2.85
C GLU A 72 -7.34 -7.95 -2.68
N LYS A 73 -6.81 -6.93 -1.97
CA LYS A 73 -5.38 -6.90 -1.62
C LYS A 73 -4.98 -8.06 -0.71
N LYS A 74 -5.81 -8.40 0.28
CA LYS A 74 -5.57 -9.53 1.18
C LYS A 74 -5.54 -10.86 0.40
N LYS A 75 -6.50 -11.07 -0.51
CA LYS A 75 -6.52 -12.24 -1.40
C LYS A 75 -5.29 -12.27 -2.30
N GLN A 76 -4.95 -11.16 -2.94
CA GLN A 76 -3.76 -11.04 -3.78
C GLN A 76 -2.48 -11.40 -3.01
N LEU A 77 -2.31 -10.87 -1.80
CA LEU A 77 -1.17 -11.22 -0.95
C LEU A 77 -1.12 -12.73 -0.66
N HIS A 78 -2.26 -13.34 -0.34
CA HIS A 78 -2.33 -14.78 -0.12
C HIS A 78 -1.88 -15.56 -1.36
N THR A 79 -2.41 -15.23 -2.54
CA THR A 79 -2.01 -15.87 -3.80
C THR A 79 -0.51 -15.71 -4.06
N ILE A 80 0.03 -14.51 -3.85
CA ILE A 80 1.47 -14.26 -4.04
C ILE A 80 2.33 -15.09 -3.07
N ILE A 81 1.92 -15.24 -1.81
CA ILE A 81 2.61 -16.11 -0.85
C ILE A 81 2.59 -17.56 -1.32
N GLN A 82 1.45 -18.06 -1.81
CA GLN A 82 1.37 -19.44 -2.31
C GLN A 82 2.26 -19.67 -3.53
N ILE A 83 2.34 -18.70 -4.45
CA ILE A 83 3.28 -18.77 -5.58
C ILE A 83 4.72 -18.79 -5.06
N GLY A 84 5.06 -17.90 -4.11
CA GLY A 84 6.38 -17.86 -3.48
C GLY A 84 6.77 -19.18 -2.81
N ARG A 85 5.83 -19.82 -2.11
CA ARG A 85 6.00 -21.15 -1.50
C ARG A 85 6.22 -22.23 -2.54
N ALA A 86 5.46 -22.22 -3.64
CA ALA A 86 5.67 -23.16 -4.73
C ALA A 86 7.10 -23.05 -5.28
N PHE A 87 7.60 -21.84 -5.51
CA PHE A 87 9.00 -21.64 -5.91
C PHE A 87 10.00 -22.10 -4.84
N CYS A 88 9.75 -21.89 -3.54
CA CYS A 88 10.64 -22.38 -2.49
C CYS A 88 10.69 -23.91 -2.47
N ASN A 89 9.54 -24.57 -2.49
CA ASN A 89 9.48 -26.03 -2.51
C ASN A 89 10.15 -26.60 -3.76
N THR A 90 10.00 -25.95 -4.92
CA THR A 90 10.68 -26.39 -6.15
C THR A 90 12.19 -26.13 -6.08
N GLU A 91 12.66 -25.05 -5.44
CA GLU A 91 14.09 -24.82 -5.25
C GLU A 91 14.76 -25.96 -4.49
N ASP A 92 14.09 -26.50 -3.48
CA ASP A 92 14.62 -27.58 -2.64
C ASP A 92 14.82 -28.91 -3.40
N GLU A 93 14.14 -29.08 -4.55
CA GLU A 93 14.26 -30.27 -5.41
C GLU A 93 15.36 -30.13 -6.49
N PHE A 94 15.92 -28.94 -6.68
CA PHE A 94 16.87 -28.63 -7.75
C PHE A 94 18.28 -28.40 -7.18
N SER A 95 19.31 -28.76 -7.95
CA SER A 95 20.66 -28.28 -7.62
C SER A 95 20.76 -26.75 -7.75
N PRO A 96 21.71 -26.09 -7.06
CA PRO A 96 21.91 -24.64 -7.17
C PRO A 96 22.09 -24.16 -8.61
N GLU A 97 22.77 -24.93 -9.45
CA GLU A 97 23.03 -24.64 -10.86
C GLU A 97 21.75 -24.74 -11.71
N GLU A 98 20.99 -25.83 -11.56
CA GLU A 98 19.73 -26.04 -12.28
C GLU A 98 18.71 -24.98 -11.90
N TRP A 99 18.59 -24.67 -10.60
CA TRP A 99 17.72 -23.63 -10.12
C TRP A 99 18.08 -22.25 -10.67
N LYS A 100 19.38 -21.91 -10.65
CA LYS A 100 19.88 -20.67 -11.24
C LYS A 100 19.60 -20.61 -12.74
N HIS A 101 19.62 -21.75 -13.44
CA HIS A 101 19.30 -21.84 -14.86
C HIS A 101 17.79 -21.65 -15.10
N LEU A 102 16.93 -22.35 -14.35
CA LEU A 102 15.46 -22.20 -14.39
C LEU A 102 15.06 -20.73 -14.21
N LEU A 103 15.66 -20.03 -13.24
CA LEU A 103 15.37 -18.63 -12.97
C LEU A 103 15.73 -17.66 -14.12
N LYS A 104 16.56 -18.06 -15.09
CA LYS A 104 16.85 -17.23 -16.26
C LYS A 104 15.68 -17.19 -17.25
N TYR A 105 14.84 -18.23 -17.25
CA TYR A 105 13.75 -18.43 -18.21
C TYR A 105 12.37 -18.29 -17.55
N THR A 106 12.27 -17.64 -16.39
CA THR A 106 10.97 -17.51 -15.70
C THR A 106 9.94 -16.75 -16.53
N GLN A 107 10.37 -15.82 -17.38
CA GLN A 107 9.46 -15.05 -18.22
C GLN A 107 8.86 -15.95 -19.31
N GLU A 108 9.68 -16.77 -19.96
CA GLU A 108 9.24 -17.73 -20.97
C GLU A 108 8.42 -18.89 -20.38
N LEU A 109 8.83 -19.43 -19.23
CA LEU A 109 8.20 -20.63 -18.64
C LEU A 109 6.96 -20.31 -17.80
N PHE A 110 6.95 -19.18 -17.09
CA PHE A 110 5.93 -18.86 -16.08
C PHE A 110 5.24 -17.52 -16.34
N GLY A 111 5.56 -16.82 -17.42
CA GLY A 111 4.99 -15.50 -17.72
C GLY A 111 5.35 -14.42 -16.70
N MET A 112 6.42 -14.61 -15.92
CA MET A 112 6.81 -13.66 -14.88
C MET A 112 8.32 -13.35 -14.88
N SER A 113 8.65 -12.09 -14.59
CA SER A 113 10.06 -11.70 -14.47
C SER A 113 10.77 -12.42 -13.33
N ARG A 114 12.07 -12.68 -13.51
CA ARG A 114 12.93 -13.25 -12.47
C ARG A 114 12.88 -12.42 -11.18
N HIS A 115 12.82 -11.10 -11.32
CA HIS A 115 12.73 -10.20 -10.17
C HIS A 115 11.47 -10.48 -9.35
N THR A 116 10.31 -10.58 -10.02
CA THR A 116 9.03 -10.88 -9.37
C THR A 116 9.07 -12.23 -8.65
N ALA A 117 9.61 -13.27 -9.29
CA ALA A 117 9.75 -14.59 -8.69
C ALA A 117 10.61 -14.55 -7.41
N CYS A 118 11.75 -13.86 -7.45
CA CYS A 118 12.60 -13.65 -6.27
C CYS A 118 11.88 -12.89 -5.15
N MET A 119 11.11 -11.84 -5.48
CA MET A 119 10.36 -11.10 -4.47
C MET A 119 9.32 -11.98 -3.77
N TYR A 120 8.59 -12.80 -4.53
CA TYR A 120 7.53 -13.67 -4.00
C TYR A 120 8.12 -14.72 -3.06
N ARG A 121 9.22 -15.36 -3.48
CA ARG A 121 10.00 -16.29 -2.65
C ARG A 121 10.47 -15.67 -1.35
N ASN A 122 11.08 -14.48 -1.42
CA ASN A 122 11.60 -13.81 -0.23
C ASN A 122 10.49 -13.51 0.79
N VAL A 123 9.33 -13.04 0.33
CA VAL A 123 8.19 -12.78 1.22
C VAL A 123 7.65 -14.08 1.81
N ALA A 124 7.50 -15.13 1.01
CA ALA A 124 7.05 -16.44 1.50
C ALA A 124 8.01 -17.01 2.56
N ARG A 125 9.31 -17.04 2.26
CA ARG A 125 10.35 -17.53 3.18
C ARG A 125 10.40 -16.74 4.49
N ASP A 126 10.31 -15.41 4.43
CA ASP A 126 10.30 -14.58 5.65
C ASP A 126 9.05 -14.83 6.51
N ILE A 127 7.91 -15.17 5.90
CA ILE A 127 6.70 -15.52 6.63
C ILE A 127 6.80 -16.92 7.23
N ASP A 128 7.23 -17.90 6.42
CA ASP A 128 7.26 -19.31 6.82
C ASP A 128 8.35 -19.59 7.87
N SER A 129 9.45 -18.84 7.84
CA SER A 129 10.47 -18.85 8.90
C SER A 129 10.04 -18.14 10.19
N GLY A 130 8.88 -17.48 10.21
CA GLY A 130 8.39 -16.69 11.36
C GLY A 130 9.09 -15.35 11.56
N ARG A 131 10.02 -14.98 10.67
CA ARG A 131 10.73 -13.68 10.70
C ARG A 131 9.74 -12.51 10.63
N ILE A 132 8.75 -12.64 9.73
CA ILE A 132 7.56 -11.78 9.64
C ILE A 132 6.34 -12.63 10.01
N PRO A 133 5.84 -12.56 11.26
CA PRO A 133 4.65 -13.31 11.65
C PRO A 133 3.45 -12.97 10.77
N ARG A 134 2.68 -13.99 10.39
CA ARG A 134 1.60 -13.86 9.41
C ARG A 134 0.50 -12.91 9.89
N GLU A 135 0.28 -12.88 11.20
CA GLU A 135 -0.78 -12.15 11.90
C GLU A 135 -0.57 -10.63 11.82
N ILE A 136 0.70 -10.20 11.82
CA ILE A 136 1.08 -8.78 11.76
C ILE A 136 1.58 -8.36 10.37
N CYS A 137 1.62 -9.30 9.42
CA CYS A 137 2.11 -9.06 8.07
C CYS A 137 1.21 -8.03 7.35
N PRO A 138 1.78 -7.00 6.71
CA PRO A 138 1.01 -5.99 5.99
C PRO A 138 0.11 -6.59 4.90
N THR A 139 -1.12 -6.10 4.78
CA THR A 139 -2.11 -6.62 3.82
C THR A 139 -1.73 -6.41 2.34
N SER A 140 -0.91 -5.39 2.06
CA SER A 140 -0.37 -5.15 0.71
C SER A 140 0.96 -5.85 0.50
N PHE A 141 1.07 -6.63 -0.57
CA PHE A 141 2.33 -7.25 -0.99
C PHE A 141 3.50 -6.27 -1.09
N SER A 142 3.26 -5.08 -1.66
CA SER A 142 4.31 -4.07 -1.81
C SER A 142 4.87 -3.58 -0.47
N THR A 143 4.07 -3.63 0.59
CA THR A 143 4.45 -3.29 1.96
C THR A 143 5.13 -4.46 2.65
N ALA A 144 4.58 -5.68 2.50
CA ALA A 144 5.19 -6.91 3.01
C ALA A 144 6.60 -7.14 2.44
N TYR A 145 6.79 -6.93 1.13
CA TYR A 145 8.12 -6.97 0.51
C TYR A 145 9.04 -5.87 1.03
N GLN A 146 8.53 -4.66 1.30
CA GLN A 146 9.37 -3.61 1.89
C GLN A 146 9.91 -4.05 3.26
N LEU A 147 9.09 -4.76 4.04
CA LEU A 147 9.46 -5.33 5.32
C LEU A 147 10.49 -6.47 5.18
N SER A 148 10.35 -7.33 4.16
CA SER A 148 11.34 -8.39 3.91
C SER A 148 12.75 -7.87 3.61
N THR A 149 12.87 -6.65 3.07
CA THR A 149 14.18 -5.99 2.86
C THR A 149 14.82 -5.38 4.11
N TYR A 150 14.20 -5.50 5.27
CA TYR A 150 14.80 -5.05 6.53
C TYR A 150 15.85 -6.05 6.97
N THR A 151 16.84 -5.63 7.74
CA THR A 151 17.71 -6.56 8.47
C THR A 151 17.03 -7.00 9.77
N ASP A 152 17.52 -8.03 10.45
CA ASP A 152 16.85 -8.55 11.66
C ASP A 152 16.75 -7.48 12.76
N LYS A 153 17.84 -6.75 13.01
CA LYS A 153 17.85 -5.58 13.91
C LYS A 153 16.81 -4.51 13.57
N GLN A 154 16.51 -4.34 12.28
CA GLN A 154 15.53 -3.34 11.82
C GLN A 154 14.10 -3.83 12.04
N LEU A 155 13.88 -5.15 11.90
CA LEU A 155 12.60 -5.77 12.20
C LEU A 155 12.34 -5.76 13.70
N GLU A 156 13.32 -6.09 14.53
CA GLU A 156 13.22 -6.02 16.00
C GLU A 156 12.82 -4.62 16.44
N LEU A 157 13.55 -3.59 16.01
CA LEU A 157 13.21 -2.20 16.33
C LEU A 157 11.80 -1.80 15.84
N ALA A 158 11.40 -2.25 14.65
CA ALA A 158 10.07 -1.96 14.13
C ALA A 158 8.95 -2.71 14.90
N LYS A 159 9.23 -3.89 15.44
CA LYS A 159 8.35 -4.65 16.34
C LYS A 159 8.23 -3.93 17.70
N GLU A 160 9.36 -3.51 18.27
CA GLU A 160 9.41 -2.77 19.54
C GLU A 160 8.62 -1.45 19.48
N GLU A 161 8.73 -0.72 18.37
CA GLU A 161 7.97 0.52 18.15
C GLU A 161 6.51 0.30 17.73
N GLY A 162 6.06 -0.96 17.60
CA GLY A 162 4.68 -1.30 17.24
C GLY A 162 4.27 -0.84 15.83
N ILE A 163 5.22 -0.59 14.93
CA ILE A 163 4.95 -0.07 13.59
C ILE A 163 4.50 -1.18 12.64
N ILE A 164 4.88 -2.43 12.90
CA ILE A 164 4.49 -3.58 12.07
C ILE A 164 3.05 -3.99 12.42
N THR A 165 2.12 -3.56 11.60
CA THR A 165 0.70 -3.93 11.68
C THR A 165 0.13 -4.28 10.30
N PRO A 166 -0.99 -5.02 10.22
CA PRO A 166 -1.63 -5.34 8.94
C PRO A 166 -1.98 -4.11 8.08
N ASP A 167 -2.29 -2.99 8.74
CA ASP A 167 -2.72 -1.73 8.10
C ASP A 167 -1.56 -0.75 7.88
N VAL A 168 -0.32 -1.12 8.21
CA VAL A 168 0.83 -0.24 8.03
C VAL A 168 0.99 0.13 6.55
N SER A 169 1.19 1.42 6.29
CA SER A 169 1.46 1.89 4.94
C SER A 169 2.93 1.68 4.58
N ARG A 170 3.20 1.44 3.29
CA ARG A 170 4.57 1.42 2.77
C ARG A 170 5.32 2.72 3.08
N ARG A 171 4.63 3.86 3.04
CA ARG A 171 5.22 5.17 3.36
C ARG A 171 5.71 5.22 4.80
N THR A 172 4.94 4.67 5.74
CA THR A 172 5.33 4.57 7.16
C THR A 172 6.60 3.76 7.32
N LEU A 173 6.69 2.57 6.69
CA LEU A 173 7.90 1.74 6.74
C LEU A 173 9.10 2.46 6.09
N VAL A 174 8.92 3.15 4.97
CA VAL A 174 10.03 3.90 4.35
C VAL A 174 10.48 5.05 5.25
N ALA A 175 9.55 5.77 5.89
CA ALA A 175 9.87 6.85 6.82
C ALA A 175 10.61 6.34 8.06
N PHE A 176 10.15 5.22 8.64
CA PHE A 176 10.82 4.53 9.75
C PHE A 176 12.27 4.17 9.37
N LYS A 177 12.46 3.53 8.22
CA LYS A 177 13.79 3.19 7.70
C LYS A 177 14.70 4.40 7.55
N GLN A 178 14.15 5.54 7.09
CA GLN A 178 14.94 6.76 6.95
C GLN A 178 15.30 7.41 8.30
N LYS A 179 14.39 7.36 9.28
CA LYS A 179 14.56 8.00 10.59
C LYS A 179 15.54 7.23 11.48
N HIS A 180 15.43 5.91 11.53
CA HIS A 180 16.17 5.08 12.49
C HIS A 180 17.43 4.45 11.90
N LEU A 181 17.53 4.34 10.57
CA LEU A 181 18.49 3.44 9.92
C LEU A 181 19.35 4.16 8.87
N ARG A 182 19.37 5.50 8.89
CA ARG A 182 20.42 6.27 8.21
C ARG A 182 21.74 6.08 8.97
N PRO A 183 22.85 5.73 8.28
CA PRO A 183 24.16 5.75 8.93
C PRO A 183 24.43 7.18 9.43
N LYS A 184 24.82 7.32 10.71
CA LYS A 184 25.37 8.57 11.27
C LYS A 184 26.60 8.96 10.43
N LYS A 185 26.42 9.78 9.39
CA LYS A 185 27.51 10.52 8.76
C LYS A 185 27.29 12.01 9.00
N ARG A 186 28.34 12.60 9.58
CA ARG A 186 28.57 13.98 10.02
C ARG A 186 27.81 15.04 9.22
N ASN A 187 27.25 15.99 9.97
CA ASN A 187 26.86 17.35 9.60
C ASN A 187 27.26 17.78 8.18
N TYR A 188 26.28 18.07 7.30
CA TYR A 188 26.34 19.13 6.27
C TYR A 188 24.98 19.21 5.53
N SER A 189 24.20 20.28 5.77
CA SER A 189 23.24 20.93 4.85
C SER A 189 22.27 20.09 3.97
N SER A 190 21.68 19.01 4.48
CA SER A 190 21.06 17.95 3.64
C SER A 190 19.59 18.09 3.20
N ALA A 191 18.83 19.11 3.63
CA ALA A 191 17.38 19.15 3.34
C ALA A 191 17.06 19.42 1.85
N LYS A 192 17.87 20.25 1.16
CA LYS A 192 17.68 20.57 -0.26
C LYS A 192 18.18 19.43 -1.18
N LYS A 193 19.35 18.85 -0.87
CA LYS A 193 19.93 17.70 -1.62
C LYS A 193 19.07 16.42 -1.56
N GLY A 194 18.28 16.21 -0.51
CA GLY A 194 17.45 15.01 -0.36
C GLY A 194 16.27 14.94 -1.35
N LYS A 195 15.58 16.07 -1.56
CA LYS A 195 14.48 16.18 -2.54
C LYS A 195 14.99 16.05 -3.97
N ASP A 196 16.12 16.67 -4.26
CA ASP A 196 16.76 16.61 -5.59
C ASP A 196 17.27 15.20 -5.89
N ARG A 197 17.83 14.51 -4.89
CA ARG A 197 18.28 13.13 -5.04
C ARG A 197 17.13 12.13 -5.18
N LEU A 198 16.02 12.31 -4.46
CA LEU A 198 14.85 11.46 -4.62
C LEU A 198 14.21 11.64 -6.01
N LYS A 199 14.10 12.89 -6.50
CA LYS A 199 13.68 13.17 -7.88
C LYS A 199 14.63 12.53 -8.89
N ALA A 200 15.95 12.66 -8.69
CA ALA A 200 16.95 12.07 -9.56
C ALA A 200 16.82 10.54 -9.61
N LEU A 201 16.72 9.88 -8.46
CA LEU A 201 16.58 8.42 -8.38
C LEU A 201 15.25 7.91 -8.94
N THR A 202 14.16 8.66 -8.78
CA THR A 202 12.86 8.27 -9.36
C THR A 202 12.86 8.40 -10.88
N LYS A 203 13.48 9.46 -11.39
CA LYS A 203 13.68 9.68 -12.83
C LYS A 203 14.64 8.66 -13.42
N GLU A 204 15.67 8.27 -12.68
CA GLU A 204 16.62 7.23 -13.08
C GLU A 204 15.95 5.86 -13.09
N ARG A 205 15.11 5.56 -12.10
CA ARG A 205 14.28 4.34 -12.08
C ARG A 205 13.33 4.27 -13.28
N GLU A 206 12.59 5.33 -13.61
CA GLU A 206 11.75 5.37 -14.81
C GLU A 206 12.55 5.22 -16.10
N ARG A 207 13.74 5.84 -16.16
CA ARG A 207 14.62 5.74 -17.33
C ARG A 207 15.16 4.33 -17.50
N LEU A 208 15.48 3.63 -16.41
CA LEU A 208 15.91 2.24 -16.41
C LEU A 208 14.77 1.31 -16.80
N TYR A 209 13.55 1.54 -16.32
CA TYR A 209 12.38 0.75 -16.75
C TYR A 209 12.06 0.92 -18.23
N LYS A 210 12.09 2.16 -18.77
CA LYS A 210 11.91 2.38 -20.22
C LYS A 210 13.05 1.79 -21.06
N LYS A 211 14.28 1.78 -20.54
CA LYS A 211 15.39 1.09 -21.21
C LYS A 211 15.18 -0.42 -21.19
N LEU A 212 14.70 -0.97 -20.08
CA LEU A 212 14.39 -2.39 -19.95
C LEU A 212 13.32 -2.78 -20.97
N GLU A 213 12.22 -2.03 -21.03
CA GLU A 213 11.12 -2.23 -21.97
C GLU A 213 11.59 -2.20 -23.43
N LYS A 214 12.41 -1.21 -23.82
CA LYS A 214 12.98 -1.17 -25.18
C LYS A 214 13.92 -2.33 -25.49
N ILE A 215 14.72 -2.76 -24.51
CA ILE A 215 15.61 -3.92 -24.68
C ILE A 215 14.77 -5.18 -24.83
N GLU A 216 13.71 -5.33 -24.06
CA GLU A 216 12.76 -6.45 -24.17
C GLU A 216 12.04 -6.46 -25.52
N GLU A 217 11.60 -5.30 -26.05
CA GLU A 217 11.05 -5.16 -27.40
C GLU A 217 12.06 -5.54 -28.50
N GLN A 218 13.33 -5.16 -28.33
CA GLN A 218 14.40 -5.50 -29.27
C GLN A 218 14.71 -7.00 -29.26
N ILE A 219 14.76 -7.60 -28.07
CA ILE A 219 14.91 -9.05 -27.91
C ILE A 219 13.72 -9.79 -28.53
N ALA A 220 12.50 -9.28 -28.40
CA ALA A 220 11.31 -9.89 -29.01
C ALA A 220 11.40 -9.87 -30.56
N ARG A 221 11.83 -8.74 -31.16
CA ARG A 221 12.01 -8.63 -32.60
C ARG A 221 13.12 -9.53 -33.16
N GLU A 222 14.21 -9.70 -32.41
CA GLU A 222 15.28 -10.61 -32.82
C GLU A 222 14.92 -12.10 -32.65
N LYS A 223 13.88 -12.42 -31.86
CA LYS A 223 13.35 -13.79 -31.74
C LYS A 223 12.31 -14.14 -32.82
N GLU A 224 11.75 -13.17 -33.54
CA GLU A 224 10.77 -13.36 -34.63
C GLU A 224 11.40 -13.42 -36.04
N ASN A 225 12.70 -13.16 -36.16
CA ASN A 225 13.51 -13.40 -37.37
C ASN A 225 14.29 -14.72 -37.26
#